data_AF-A0A1G2ARH2-F1
#
_entry.id   AF-A0A1G2ARH2-F1
#
_cell.length_a   1.000
_cell.length_b   1.000
_cell.length_c   1.000
_cell.angle_alpha   90.00
_cell.angle_beta   90.00
_cell.angle_gamma   90.00
#
_symmetry.space_group_name_H-M   'P 1'
#
loop_
_entity.id
_entity.type
_entity.pdbx_description
1 polymer ?
#
loop_
_entity_poly.entity_id
_entity_poly.type
_entity_poly.pdbx_seq_one_letter_code
_entity_poly.pdbx_strand_id
1 'polypeptide(L)'
;MFPIAQIFIIIAACCGVNIALYIAHKKRRGEILMCPIGHACDTVIHSEYSRFFGIPVEFFGIAYYLFTLVSYISLVTFVLTPPSLFLFLIVALTVVAFLFSVYLVFLQAFVLKQWCTWCFASAGLSGIIFLITLLSAQYPVALLLVQYHSFILAIHIFGVSLGLGAVIITDVFFFRFLKDLKISEFESSVMRLISQIIWFAIAVLIVSGLGLFLPEREALLDSPKFLVKMLVLLVIIVNGTFLNYFIAPRLVKISFGATHDHKTGSLRRARKLAFASGAISLVSWFSAFTLGMLHSSPFSFPTLLGIYILLLAAAVTTSQFVERHPQKFVH
;
A
#
# COMPACT_ATOMS: atom_id res chain seq x y z
N MET A 1 11.64 -6.56 -35.60
CA MET A 1 10.29 -5.95 -35.65
C MET A 1 9.93 -5.12 -34.39
N PHE A 2 10.86 -4.89 -33.44
CA PHE A 2 10.60 -4.22 -32.15
C PHE A 2 10.97 -2.71 -31.98
N PRO A 3 11.62 -1.99 -32.93
CA PRO A 3 12.13 -0.65 -32.61
C PRO A 3 11.02 0.40 -32.43
N ILE A 4 9.87 0.23 -33.09
CA ILE A 4 8.78 1.22 -33.04
C ILE A 4 8.21 1.36 -31.62
N ALA A 5 7.95 0.25 -30.93
CA ALA A 5 7.46 0.25 -29.55
C ALA A 5 8.46 0.91 -28.59
N GLN A 6 9.75 0.64 -28.77
CA GLN A 6 10.83 1.23 -27.97
C GLN A 6 10.95 2.74 -28.20
N ILE A 7 10.78 3.21 -29.44
CA ILE A 7 10.77 4.64 -29.78
C ILE A 7 9.62 5.36 -29.05
N PHE A 8 8.41 4.79 -29.02
CA PHE A 8 7.30 5.38 -28.27
C PHE A 8 7.60 5.49 -26.77
N ILE A 9 8.23 4.47 -26.18
CA ILE A 9 8.66 4.52 -24.77
C ILE A 9 9.70 5.61 -24.55
N ILE A 10 10.68 5.75 -25.44
CA ILE A 10 11.71 6.80 -25.37
C ILE A 10 11.07 8.19 -25.42
N ILE A 11 10.13 8.42 -26.35
CA ILE A 11 9.41 9.70 -26.45
C ILE A 11 8.61 9.97 -25.18
N ALA A 12 7.85 8.97 -24.70
CA ALA A 12 7.06 9.11 -23.47
C ALA A 12 7.94 9.40 -22.25
N ALA A 13 9.09 8.74 -22.13
CA ALA A 13 10.05 8.97 -21.06
C ALA A 13 10.66 10.37 -21.14
N CYS A 14 11.05 10.84 -22.34
CA CYS A 14 11.50 12.21 -22.56
C CYS A 14 10.45 13.24 -22.12
N CYS A 15 9.19 13.06 -22.51
CA CYS A 15 8.09 13.92 -22.06
C CYS A 15 7.94 13.87 -20.53
N GLY A 16 8.04 12.69 -19.93
CA GLY A 16 7.95 12.47 -18.49
C GLY A 16 9.04 13.21 -17.70
N VAL A 17 10.30 13.15 -18.18
CA VAL A 17 11.42 13.92 -17.60
C VAL A 17 11.12 15.41 -17.62
N ASN A 18 10.64 15.95 -18.75
CA ASN A 18 10.34 17.37 -18.88
C ASN A 18 9.22 17.81 -17.93
N ILE A 19 8.15 17.02 -17.81
CA ILE A 19 7.05 17.30 -16.86
C ILE A 19 7.57 17.29 -15.41
N ALA A 20 8.35 16.28 -15.03
CA ALA A 20 8.86 16.15 -13.67
C ALA A 20 9.85 17.28 -13.33
N LEU A 21 10.72 17.66 -14.26
CA LEU A 21 11.62 18.81 -14.11
C LEU A 21 10.85 20.13 -14.02
N TYR A 22 9.81 20.32 -14.82
CA TYR A 22 8.97 21.51 -14.79
C TYR A 22 8.29 21.68 -13.42
N ILE A 23 7.68 20.61 -12.89
CA ILE A 23 7.10 20.62 -11.54
C ILE A 23 8.18 20.92 -10.49
N ALA A 24 9.33 20.25 -10.56
CA ALA A 24 10.44 20.45 -9.63
C ALA A 24 11.00 21.88 -9.67
N HIS A 25 11.00 22.52 -10.84
CA HIS A 25 11.45 23.89 -11.01
C HIS A 25 10.46 24.87 -10.38
N LYS A 26 9.17 24.76 -10.73
CA LYS A 26 8.11 25.63 -10.21
C LYS A 26 7.99 25.54 -8.69
N LYS A 27 7.98 24.32 -8.15
CA LYS A 27 7.90 24.07 -6.70
C LYS A 27 9.11 24.66 -5.95
N ARG A 28 10.33 24.54 -6.49
CA ARG A 28 11.54 25.10 -5.85
C ARG A 28 11.58 26.61 -5.86
N ARG A 29 11.02 27.26 -6.88
CA ARG A 29 10.97 28.73 -6.98
C ARG A 29 9.77 29.35 -6.27
N GLY A 30 8.85 28.55 -5.73
CA GLY A 30 7.60 29.05 -5.16
C GLY A 30 6.72 29.74 -6.20
N GLU A 31 6.87 29.38 -7.47
CA GLU A 31 6.08 29.94 -8.57
C GLU A 31 4.78 29.16 -8.72
N ILE A 32 3.68 29.88 -8.98
CA ILE A 32 2.36 29.28 -9.16
C ILE A 32 2.38 28.31 -10.35
N LEU A 33 2.02 27.05 -10.09
CA LEU A 33 1.84 26.06 -11.15
C LEU A 33 0.48 26.24 -11.83
N MET A 34 0.48 26.84 -13.02
CA MET A 34 -0.72 27.00 -13.83
C MET A 34 -1.31 25.65 -14.25
N CYS A 35 -2.63 25.53 -14.13
CA CYS A 35 -3.39 24.33 -14.45
C CYS A 35 -4.26 24.58 -15.69
N PRO A 36 -3.96 23.94 -16.84
CA PRO A 36 -4.73 24.14 -18.07
C PRO A 36 -6.22 23.83 -17.96
N ILE A 37 -6.62 22.94 -17.05
CA ILE A 37 -8.03 22.53 -16.84
C ILE A 37 -8.73 23.46 -15.81
N GLY A 38 -8.07 24.52 -15.34
CA GLY A 38 -8.67 25.49 -14.41
C GLY A 38 -8.77 25.05 -12.94
N HIS A 39 -8.16 23.91 -12.58
CA HIS A 39 -8.08 23.43 -11.19
C HIS A 39 -6.84 23.96 -10.44
N ALA A 40 -6.74 23.67 -9.14
CA ALA A 40 -5.62 24.12 -8.30
C ALA A 40 -4.44 23.12 -8.34
N CYS A 41 -3.77 23.00 -9.49
CA CYS A 41 -2.54 22.21 -9.64
C CYS A 41 -1.50 22.56 -8.55
N ASP A 42 -1.39 23.84 -8.20
CA ASP A 42 -0.46 24.34 -7.17
C ASP A 42 -0.74 23.76 -5.77
N THR A 43 -2.02 23.65 -5.38
CA THR A 43 -2.42 23.04 -4.11
C THR A 43 -2.05 21.55 -4.05
N VAL A 44 -2.15 20.83 -5.18
CA VAL A 44 -1.79 19.42 -5.24
C VAL A 44 -0.29 19.21 -5.03
N ILE A 45 0.57 20.00 -5.69
CA ILE A 45 2.03 19.83 -5.61
C ILE A 45 2.63 20.28 -4.28
N HIS A 46 1.89 21.05 -3.48
CA HIS A 46 2.27 21.47 -2.11
C HIS A 46 1.55 20.69 -1.00
N SER A 47 0.71 19.71 -1.36
CA SER A 47 0.02 18.86 -0.39
C SER A 47 0.98 17.97 0.41
N GLU A 48 0.49 17.42 1.52
CA GLU A 48 1.24 16.45 2.34
C GLU A 48 1.67 15.20 1.55
N TYR A 49 0.89 14.81 0.54
CA TYR A 49 1.16 13.67 -0.35
C TYR A 49 2.19 13.98 -1.44
N SER A 50 2.58 15.24 -1.61
CA SER A 50 3.62 15.64 -2.55
C SER A 50 5.04 15.27 -2.10
N ARG A 51 5.18 14.69 -0.91
CA ARG A 51 6.42 14.16 -0.35
C ARG A 51 6.22 12.73 0.11
N PHE A 52 7.14 11.86 -0.26
CA PHE A 52 7.19 10.46 0.16
C PHE A 52 8.48 10.23 0.94
N PHE A 53 8.37 9.83 2.23
CA PHE A 53 9.51 9.77 3.17
C PHE A 53 10.35 11.06 3.20
N GLY A 54 9.68 12.22 3.17
CA GLY A 54 10.31 13.55 3.18
C GLY A 54 10.85 14.03 1.84
N ILE A 55 11.02 13.14 0.86
CA ILE A 55 11.53 13.44 -0.48
C ILE A 55 10.36 13.86 -1.39
N PRO A 56 10.46 15.00 -2.11
CA PRO A 56 9.42 15.41 -3.05
C PRO A 56 9.22 14.39 -4.18
N VAL A 57 7.95 14.09 -4.48
CA VAL A 57 7.53 13.03 -5.41
C VAL A 57 8.12 13.22 -6.82
N GLU A 58 8.27 14.46 -7.27
CA GLU A 58 8.82 14.78 -8.59
C GLU A 58 10.25 14.27 -8.81
N PHE A 59 11.05 14.10 -7.76
CA PHE A 59 12.40 13.53 -7.87
C PHE A 59 12.37 12.03 -8.18
N PHE A 60 11.42 11.28 -7.60
CA PHE A 60 11.19 9.88 -7.97
C PHE A 60 10.74 9.77 -9.43
N GLY A 61 9.90 10.70 -9.89
CA GLY A 61 9.51 10.81 -11.29
C GLY A 61 10.71 11.05 -12.22
N ILE A 62 11.57 12.02 -11.91
CA ILE A 62 12.80 12.29 -12.68
C ILE A 62 13.68 11.03 -12.76
N ALA A 63 13.94 10.37 -11.63
CA ALA A 63 14.76 9.17 -11.58
C ALA A 63 14.16 8.03 -12.44
N TYR A 64 12.85 7.80 -12.32
CA TYR A 64 12.14 6.79 -13.09
C TYR A 64 12.20 7.04 -14.60
N TYR A 65 11.86 8.25 -15.04
CA TYR A 65 11.83 8.57 -16.47
C TYR A 65 13.23 8.61 -17.08
N LEU A 66 14.25 9.10 -16.36
CA LEU A 66 15.63 9.06 -16.83
C LEU A 66 16.16 7.62 -16.95
N PHE A 67 15.90 6.77 -15.95
CA PHE A 67 16.29 5.36 -16.01
C PHE A 67 15.62 4.67 -17.20
N THR A 68 14.32 4.85 -17.37
CA THR A 68 13.57 4.29 -18.51
C THR A 68 14.14 4.79 -19.84
N LEU A 69 14.39 6.09 -19.96
CA LEU A 69 14.95 6.70 -21.17
C LEU A 69 16.30 6.06 -21.54
N VAL A 70 17.24 6.01 -20.59
CA VAL A 70 18.58 5.44 -20.83
C VAL A 70 18.50 3.96 -21.14
N SER A 71 17.68 3.21 -20.41
CA SER A 71 17.51 1.77 -20.63
C SER A 71 16.98 1.43 -22.01
N TYR A 72 15.97 2.15 -22.50
CA TYR A 72 15.40 1.89 -23.82
C TYR A 72 16.27 2.41 -24.97
N ILE A 73 17.01 3.51 -24.79
CA ILE A 73 18.03 3.93 -25.75
C ILE A 73 19.08 2.81 -25.88
N SER A 74 19.58 2.29 -24.76
CA SER A 74 20.56 1.19 -24.75
C SER A 74 20.05 -0.05 -25.49
N LEU A 75 18.79 -0.45 -25.27
CA LEU A 75 18.16 -1.59 -25.97
C LEU A 75 18.01 -1.39 -27.48
N VAL A 76 17.97 -0.15 -27.96
CA VAL A 76 17.88 0.16 -29.39
C VAL A 76 19.26 0.29 -30.02
N THR A 77 20.25 0.83 -29.30
CA THR A 77 21.60 1.06 -29.82
C THR A 77 22.46 -0.19 -29.83
N PHE A 78 22.33 -1.06 -28.83
CA PHE A 78 23.12 -2.27 -28.72
C PHE A 78 22.34 -3.48 -29.26
N VAL A 79 22.94 -4.23 -30.19
CA VAL A 79 22.35 -5.45 -30.79
C VAL A 79 22.51 -6.68 -29.89
N LEU A 80 23.14 -6.53 -28.72
CA LEU A 80 23.35 -7.61 -27.77
C LEU A 80 22.04 -7.99 -27.07
N THR A 81 21.83 -9.28 -26.86
CA THR A 81 20.72 -9.79 -26.03
C THR A 81 20.89 -9.27 -24.59
N PRO A 82 19.95 -8.47 -24.07
CA PRO A 82 20.06 -7.94 -22.72
C PRO A 82 19.98 -9.08 -21.68
N PRO A 83 20.71 -9.00 -20.56
CA PRO A 83 20.57 -9.96 -19.46
C PRO A 83 19.13 -10.00 -18.94
N SER A 84 18.64 -11.18 -18.53
CA SER A 84 17.27 -11.34 -18.00
C SER A 84 17.01 -10.47 -16.77
N LEU A 85 18.03 -10.21 -15.94
CA LEU A 85 17.94 -9.33 -14.77
C LEU A 85 17.59 -7.90 -15.17
N PHE A 86 18.20 -7.40 -16.25
CA PHE A 86 17.94 -6.04 -16.74
C PHE A 86 16.48 -5.88 -17.18
N LEU A 87 15.95 -6.87 -17.89
CA LEU A 87 14.55 -6.89 -18.30
C LEU A 87 13.59 -7.01 -17.11
N PHE A 88 13.91 -7.87 -16.14
CA PHE A 88 13.15 -7.99 -14.91
C PHE A 88 13.07 -6.65 -14.16
N LEU A 89 14.19 -5.93 -14.03
CA LEU A 89 14.23 -4.63 -13.35
C LEU A 89 13.41 -3.56 -14.09
N ILE A 90 13.47 -3.51 -15.42
CA ILE A 90 12.65 -2.59 -16.22
C ILE A 90 11.16 -2.88 -16.02
N VAL A 91 10.74 -4.14 -16.18
CA VAL A 91 9.34 -4.54 -16.01
C VAL A 91 8.87 -4.24 -14.59
N ALA A 92 9.64 -4.64 -13.57
CA ALA A 92 9.30 -4.38 -12.17
C ALA A 92 9.17 -2.88 -11.87
N LEU A 93 10.10 -2.06 -12.36
CA LEU A 93 10.08 -0.62 -12.14
C LEU A 93 8.88 0.05 -12.81
N THR A 94 8.53 -0.35 -14.04
CA THR A 94 7.35 0.20 -14.74
C THR A 94 6.03 -0.19 -14.07
N VAL A 95 5.92 -1.43 -13.55
CA VAL A 95 4.77 -1.87 -12.73
C VAL A 95 4.65 -1.01 -11.48
N VAL A 96 5.74 -0.82 -10.73
CA VAL A 96 5.75 -0.01 -9.50
C VAL A 96 5.39 1.44 -9.80
N ALA A 97 5.98 2.04 -10.86
CA ALA A 97 5.71 3.42 -11.25
C ALA A 97 4.24 3.63 -11.68
N PHE A 98 3.67 2.69 -12.43
CA PHE A 98 2.26 2.73 -12.83
C PHE A 98 1.33 2.65 -11.62
N LEU A 99 1.53 1.67 -10.73
CA LEU A 99 0.71 1.52 -9.53
C LEU A 99 0.83 2.71 -8.58
N PHE A 100 2.03 3.26 -8.42
CA PHE A 100 2.24 4.49 -7.65
C PHE A 100 1.54 5.68 -8.30
N SER A 101 1.54 5.79 -9.63
CA SER A 101 0.79 6.83 -10.35
C SER A 101 -0.72 6.69 -10.16
N VAL A 102 -1.26 5.47 -10.20
CA VAL A 102 -2.68 5.18 -9.89
C VAL A 102 -3.02 5.60 -8.46
N TYR A 103 -2.14 5.31 -7.50
CA TYR A 103 -2.30 5.76 -6.11
C TYR A 103 -2.37 7.29 -5.99
N LEU A 104 -1.47 8.03 -6.66
CA LEU A 104 -1.50 9.50 -6.64
C LEU A 104 -2.74 10.08 -7.33
N VAL A 105 -3.26 9.43 -8.37
CA VAL A 105 -4.54 9.80 -9.01
C VAL A 105 -5.71 9.55 -8.06
N PHE A 106 -5.71 8.41 -7.34
CA PHE A 106 -6.70 8.11 -6.31
C PHE A 106 -6.72 9.17 -5.20
N LEU A 107 -5.54 9.58 -4.71
CA LEU A 107 -5.44 10.64 -3.70
C LEU A 107 -6.01 11.97 -4.20
N GLN A 108 -5.73 12.34 -5.45
CA GLN A 108 -6.30 13.55 -6.06
C GLN A 108 -7.84 13.50 -6.12
N ALA A 109 -8.40 12.36 -6.54
CA ALA A 109 -9.84 12.19 -6.70
C ALA A 109 -10.61 12.18 -5.36
N PHE A 110 -10.15 11.40 -4.39
CA PHE A 110 -10.94 11.08 -3.19
C PHE A 110 -10.50 11.83 -1.93
N VAL A 111 -9.20 12.11 -1.80
CA VAL A 111 -8.63 12.73 -0.60
C VAL A 111 -8.51 14.24 -0.77
N LEU A 112 -7.78 14.68 -1.79
CA LEU A 112 -7.54 16.11 -2.05
C LEU A 112 -8.74 16.79 -2.70
N LYS A 113 -9.53 16.06 -3.50
CA LYS A 113 -10.65 16.58 -4.31
C LYS A 113 -10.21 17.75 -5.22
N GLN A 114 -8.97 17.68 -5.69
CA GLN A 114 -8.34 18.66 -6.57
C GLN A 114 -7.58 17.92 -7.66
N TRP A 115 -7.64 18.44 -8.87
CA TRP A 115 -7.02 17.81 -10.04
C TRP A 115 -5.78 18.58 -10.48
N CYS A 116 -4.72 17.85 -10.83
CA CYS A 116 -3.53 18.43 -11.42
C CYS A 116 -3.28 17.86 -12.83
N THR A 117 -3.41 18.70 -13.85
CA THR A 117 -3.19 18.32 -15.27
C THR A 117 -1.80 17.71 -15.50
N TRP A 118 -0.77 18.26 -14.87
CA TRP A 118 0.61 17.77 -15.01
C TRP A 118 0.81 16.40 -14.37
N CYS A 119 0.17 16.16 -13.22
CA CYS A 119 0.18 14.85 -12.57
C CYS A 119 -0.59 13.80 -13.39
N PHE A 120 -1.74 14.17 -13.98
CA PHE A 120 -2.47 13.30 -14.90
C PHE A 120 -1.69 12.97 -16.16
N ALA A 121 -1.04 13.96 -16.77
CA ALA A 121 -0.19 13.74 -17.93
C ALA A 121 0.96 12.78 -17.59
N SER A 122 1.62 12.98 -16.44
CA SER A 122 2.65 12.06 -15.96
C SER A 122 2.09 10.65 -15.71
N ALA A 123 0.93 10.50 -15.07
CA ALA A 123 0.29 9.20 -14.84
C ALA A 123 -0.10 8.50 -16.16
N GLY A 124 -0.54 9.26 -17.17
CA GLY A 124 -0.80 8.75 -18.51
C GLY A 124 0.47 8.23 -19.18
N LEU A 125 1.57 8.99 -19.10
CA LEU A 125 2.86 8.60 -19.66
C LEU A 125 3.41 7.33 -19.00
N SER A 126 3.38 7.24 -17.67
CA SER A 126 3.82 6.02 -16.95
C SER A 126 2.94 4.81 -17.29
N GLY A 127 1.62 5.02 -17.45
CA GLY A 127 0.69 3.98 -17.91
C GLY A 127 0.96 3.50 -19.33
N ILE A 128 1.26 4.41 -20.27
CA ILE A 128 1.65 4.06 -21.65
C ILE A 128 2.95 3.27 -21.65
N ILE A 129 3.97 3.73 -20.90
CA ILE A 129 5.25 3.03 -20.79
C ILE A 129 5.03 1.61 -20.24
N PHE A 130 4.27 1.47 -19.15
CA PHE A 130 3.93 0.17 -18.56
C PHE A 130 3.24 -0.76 -19.57
N LEU A 131 2.20 -0.28 -20.25
CA LEU A 131 1.45 -1.09 -21.21
C LEU A 131 2.31 -1.54 -22.39
N ILE A 132 3.06 -0.63 -23.00
CA ILE A 132 3.94 -0.98 -24.13
C ILE A 132 5.03 -1.94 -23.65
N THR A 133 5.64 -1.71 -22.48
CA THR A 133 6.67 -2.58 -21.90
C THR A 133 6.16 -4.00 -21.73
N LEU A 134 4.94 -4.17 -21.22
CA LEU A 134 4.33 -5.48 -21.00
C LEU A 134 4.00 -6.19 -22.32
N LEU A 135 3.48 -5.46 -23.32
CA LEU A 135 3.11 -6.00 -24.63
C LEU A 135 4.31 -6.31 -25.53
N SER A 136 5.39 -5.53 -25.42
CA SER A 136 6.61 -5.68 -26.22
C SER A 136 7.71 -6.45 -25.49
N ALA A 137 7.42 -7.05 -24.33
CA ALA A 137 8.41 -7.80 -23.56
C ALA A 137 8.92 -8.98 -24.40
N GLN A 138 10.22 -8.97 -24.72
CA GLN A 138 10.86 -10.02 -25.50
C GLN A 138 10.85 -11.37 -24.77
N TYR A 139 10.98 -11.33 -23.44
CA TYR A 139 10.88 -12.50 -22.58
C TYR A 139 9.48 -12.55 -21.97
N PRO A 140 8.80 -13.71 -22.00
CA PRO A 140 7.51 -13.85 -21.34
C PRO A 140 7.64 -13.47 -19.86
N VAL A 141 6.78 -12.56 -19.39
CA VAL A 141 6.81 -12.10 -17.99
C VAL A 141 6.68 -13.27 -17.01
N ALA A 142 5.92 -14.31 -17.36
CA ALA A 142 5.81 -15.52 -16.57
C ALA A 142 7.18 -16.18 -16.32
N LEU A 143 8.07 -16.24 -17.32
CA LEU A 143 9.42 -16.78 -17.14
C LEU A 143 10.27 -15.91 -16.22
N LEU A 144 10.17 -14.58 -16.34
CA LEU A 144 10.88 -13.66 -15.46
C LEU A 144 10.43 -13.84 -14.00
N LEU A 145 9.12 -14.02 -13.76
CA LEU A 145 8.59 -14.25 -12.42
C LEU A 145 9.08 -15.58 -11.82
N VAL A 146 9.13 -16.66 -12.61
CA VAL A 146 9.68 -17.96 -12.17
C VAL A 146 11.18 -17.83 -11.89
N GLN A 147 11.95 -17.20 -12.79
CA GLN A 147 13.40 -17.07 -12.66
C GLN A 147 13.80 -16.25 -11.42
N TYR A 148 13.05 -15.19 -11.11
CA TYR A 148 13.32 -14.30 -9.97
C TYR A 148 12.42 -14.59 -8.76
N HIS A 149 11.79 -15.77 -8.69
CA HIS A 149 10.87 -16.14 -7.61
C HIS A 149 11.46 -15.89 -6.21
N SER A 150 12.70 -16.34 -5.95
CA SER A 150 13.35 -16.14 -4.64
C SER A 150 13.54 -14.67 -4.27
N PHE A 151 13.82 -13.82 -5.25
CA PHE A 151 13.97 -12.38 -5.02
C PHE A 151 12.60 -11.73 -4.73
N ILE A 152 11.56 -12.11 -5.48
CA ILE A 152 10.19 -11.65 -5.23
C ILE A 152 9.72 -12.12 -3.85
N LEU A 153 10.03 -13.36 -3.45
CA LEU A 153 9.72 -13.91 -2.14
C LEU A 153 10.42 -13.13 -1.03
N ALA A 154 11.70 -12.78 -1.19
CA ALA A 154 12.42 -11.95 -0.23
C ALA A 154 11.77 -10.58 -0.05
N ILE A 155 11.39 -9.92 -1.16
CA ILE A 155 10.64 -8.66 -1.13
C ILE A 155 9.28 -8.83 -0.45
N HIS A 156 8.58 -9.94 -0.70
CA HIS A 156 7.29 -10.24 -0.08
C HIS A 156 7.43 -10.38 1.43
N ILE A 157 8.41 -11.16 1.91
CA ILE A 157 8.68 -11.36 3.35
C ILE A 157 9.08 -10.04 4.01
N PHE A 158 9.87 -9.20 3.34
CA PHE A 158 10.16 -7.85 3.81
C PHE A 158 8.90 -7.00 3.96
N GLY A 159 8.02 -7.00 2.94
CA GLY A 159 6.72 -6.31 3.00
C GLY A 159 5.82 -6.83 4.13
N VAL A 160 5.79 -8.14 4.36
CA VAL A 160 5.03 -8.76 5.45
C VAL A 160 5.59 -8.29 6.80
N SER A 161 6.91 -8.33 6.98
CA SER A 161 7.58 -7.94 8.23
C SER A 161 7.33 -6.47 8.55
N LEU A 162 7.46 -5.60 7.55
CA LEU A 162 7.22 -4.17 7.66
C LEU A 162 5.75 -3.87 7.97
N GLY A 163 4.82 -4.52 7.26
CA GLY A 163 3.37 -4.36 7.45
C GLY A 163 2.90 -4.82 8.83
N LEU A 164 3.33 -6.02 9.26
CA LEU A 164 2.99 -6.56 10.58
C LEU A 164 3.50 -5.65 11.70
N GLY A 165 4.76 -5.20 11.62
CA GLY A 165 5.34 -4.28 12.60
C GLY A 165 4.58 -2.95 12.68
N ALA A 166 4.27 -2.36 11.52
CA ALA A 166 3.53 -1.10 11.44
C ALA A 166 2.11 -1.19 12.02
N VAL A 167 1.42 -2.31 11.78
CA VAL A 167 0.08 -2.54 12.34
C VAL A 167 0.14 -2.73 13.85
N ILE A 168 1.09 -3.53 14.37
CA ILE A 168 1.23 -3.73 15.83
C ILE A 168 1.44 -2.39 16.53
N ILE A 169 2.32 -1.53 16.01
CA ILE A 169 2.56 -0.22 16.62
C ILE A 169 1.30 0.65 16.56
N THR A 170 0.56 0.62 15.44
CA THR A 170 -0.72 1.34 15.30
C THR A 170 -1.75 0.84 16.31
N ASP A 171 -1.88 -0.47 16.49
CA ASP A 171 -2.79 -1.08 17.46
C ASP A 171 -2.41 -0.67 18.89
N VAL A 172 -1.11 -0.64 19.24
CA VAL A 172 -0.63 -0.16 20.55
C VAL A 172 -1.04 1.29 20.80
N PHE A 173 -0.83 2.20 19.84
CA PHE A 173 -1.27 3.59 19.96
C PHE A 173 -2.78 3.70 20.04
N PHE A 174 -3.52 2.90 19.27
CA PHE A 174 -4.97 2.89 19.31
C PHE A 174 -5.50 2.44 20.68
N PHE A 175 -4.94 1.38 21.26
CA PHE A 175 -5.31 0.94 22.61
C PHE A 175 -4.92 1.95 23.69
N ARG A 176 -3.78 2.64 23.53
CA ARG A 176 -3.40 3.75 24.42
C ARG A 176 -4.43 4.88 24.34
N PHE A 177 -4.78 5.32 23.14
CA PHE A 177 -5.84 6.30 22.88
C PHE A 177 -7.19 5.86 23.47
N LEU A 178 -7.57 4.58 23.39
CA LEU A 178 -8.80 4.09 24.01
C LEU A 178 -8.80 4.18 25.55
N LYS A 179 -7.62 4.23 26.18
CA LYS A 179 -7.46 4.36 27.64
C LYS A 179 -7.48 5.81 28.09
N ASP A 180 -6.75 6.71 27.42
CA ASP A 180 -6.55 8.09 27.86
C ASP A 180 -7.33 9.14 27.05
N LEU A 181 -7.91 8.75 25.90
CA LEU A 181 -8.65 9.59 24.95
C LEU A 181 -7.86 10.81 24.47
N LYS A 182 -6.54 10.76 24.49
CA LYS A 182 -5.64 11.85 24.08
C LYS A 182 -4.62 11.33 23.08
N ILE A 183 -4.18 12.20 22.17
CA ILE A 183 -3.08 11.92 21.24
C ILE A 183 -2.11 13.09 21.36
N SER A 184 -0.87 12.81 21.74
CA SER A 184 0.21 13.81 21.80
C SER A 184 0.73 14.18 20.39
N GLU A 185 1.37 15.33 20.27
CA GLU A 185 2.01 15.76 19.01
C GLU A 185 3.02 14.73 18.50
N PHE A 186 3.84 14.16 19.39
CA PHE A 186 4.78 13.10 19.06
C PHE A 186 4.06 11.85 18.52
N GLU A 187 3.01 11.40 19.20
CA GLU A 187 2.20 10.25 18.74
C GLU A 187 1.59 10.50 17.36
N SER A 188 1.04 11.70 17.12
CA SER A 188 0.49 12.05 15.81
C SER A 188 1.54 12.02 14.70
N SER A 189 2.77 12.49 14.98
CA SER A 189 3.86 12.48 14.02
C SER A 189 4.37 11.07 13.71
N VAL A 190 4.47 10.22 14.73
CA VAL A 190 4.81 8.79 14.57
C VAL A 190 3.72 8.08 13.77
N MET A 191 2.45 8.32 14.07
CA MET A 191 1.33 7.73 13.32
C MET A 191 1.33 8.13 11.83
N ARG A 192 1.68 9.39 11.51
CA ARG A 192 1.85 9.81 10.11
C ARG A 192 2.95 9.03 9.39
N LEU A 193 4.11 8.83 10.02
CA LEU A 193 5.20 8.04 9.45
C LEU A 193 4.78 6.57 9.28
N ILE A 194 4.14 5.98 10.30
CA ILE A 194 3.63 4.61 10.24
C ILE A 194 2.62 4.46 9.11
N SER A 195 1.73 5.43 8.88
CA SER A 195 0.79 5.40 7.77
C SER A 195 1.51 5.32 6.41
N GLN A 196 2.57 6.10 6.21
CA GLN A 196 3.40 6.03 5.00
C GLN A 196 4.06 4.64 4.85
N ILE A 197 4.57 4.08 5.95
CA ILE A 197 5.13 2.72 5.99
C ILE A 197 4.08 1.66 5.64
N ILE A 198 2.85 1.78 6.16
CA ILE A 198 1.73 0.85 5.86
C ILE A 198 1.41 0.89 4.37
N TRP A 199 1.26 2.07 3.78
CA TRP A 199 0.99 2.21 2.34
C TRP A 199 2.10 1.61 1.48
N PHE A 200 3.35 1.86 1.86
CA PHE A 200 4.51 1.26 1.19
C PHE A 200 4.50 -0.28 1.32
N ALA A 201 4.28 -0.81 2.53
CA ALA A 201 4.20 -2.25 2.77
C ALA A 201 3.06 -2.90 1.98
N ILE A 202 1.87 -2.29 1.92
CA ILE A 202 0.73 -2.77 1.12
C ILE A 202 1.10 -2.82 -0.36
N ALA A 203 1.72 -1.77 -0.90
CA ALA A 203 2.16 -1.75 -2.30
C ALA A 203 3.15 -2.90 -2.59
N VAL A 204 4.15 -3.07 -1.72
CA VAL A 204 5.12 -4.18 -1.81
C VAL A 204 4.41 -5.52 -1.77
N LEU A 205 3.48 -5.74 -0.84
CA LEU A 205 2.73 -6.99 -0.67
C LEU A 205 1.84 -7.33 -1.87
N ILE A 206 1.16 -6.34 -2.45
CA ILE A 206 0.31 -6.54 -3.63
C ILE A 206 1.17 -6.93 -4.83
N VAL A 207 2.23 -6.15 -5.12
CA VAL A 207 3.08 -6.39 -6.30
C VAL A 207 3.81 -7.72 -6.19
N SER A 208 4.49 -7.96 -5.07
CA SER A 208 5.20 -9.22 -4.84
C SER A 208 4.25 -10.41 -4.72
N GLY A 209 3.08 -10.23 -4.09
CA GLY A 209 2.06 -11.27 -3.97
C GLY A 209 1.51 -11.71 -5.32
N LEU A 210 1.21 -10.76 -6.23
CA LEU A 210 0.84 -11.09 -7.61
C LEU A 210 1.97 -11.77 -8.37
N GLY A 211 3.22 -11.31 -8.17
CA GLY A 211 4.40 -11.92 -8.78
C GLY A 211 4.63 -13.39 -8.37
N LEU A 212 4.31 -13.74 -7.12
CA LEU A 212 4.36 -15.12 -6.62
C LEU A 212 3.12 -15.93 -7.01
N PHE A 213 1.95 -15.28 -7.08
CA PHE A 213 0.69 -15.96 -7.37
C PHE A 213 0.56 -16.36 -8.85
N LEU A 214 0.91 -15.48 -9.77
CA LEU A 214 0.66 -15.70 -11.21
C LEU A 214 1.35 -16.97 -11.77
N PRO A 215 2.62 -17.27 -11.44
CA PRO A 215 3.29 -18.48 -11.94
C PRO A 215 2.72 -19.79 -11.36
N GLU A 216 2.21 -19.77 -10.14
CA GLU A 216 1.77 -20.96 -9.39
C GLU A 216 0.25 -20.98 -9.11
N ARG A 217 -0.52 -20.24 -9.91
CA ARG A 217 -1.95 -19.96 -9.64
C ARG A 217 -2.79 -21.21 -9.36
N GLU A 218 -2.58 -22.29 -10.12
CA GLU A 218 -3.36 -23.53 -10.03
C GLU A 218 -3.03 -24.26 -8.72
N ALA A 219 -1.74 -24.43 -8.43
CA ALA A 219 -1.28 -25.04 -7.18
C ALA A 219 -1.70 -24.24 -5.93
N LEU A 220 -1.70 -22.90 -6.01
CA LEU A 220 -2.11 -22.04 -4.90
C LEU A 220 -3.62 -22.04 -4.67
N LEU A 221 -4.43 -22.04 -5.73
CA LEU A 221 -5.89 -22.10 -5.61
C LEU A 221 -6.37 -23.43 -5.04
N ASP A 222 -5.63 -24.52 -5.24
CA ASP A 222 -5.90 -25.82 -4.62
C ASP A 222 -5.36 -25.94 -3.18
N SER A 223 -4.52 -24.99 -2.74
CA SER A 223 -3.84 -25.06 -1.44
C SER A 223 -4.74 -24.61 -0.27
N PRO A 224 -5.07 -25.49 0.70
CA PRO A 224 -5.90 -25.13 1.85
C PRO A 224 -5.36 -23.94 2.65
N LYS A 225 -4.04 -23.90 2.87
CA LYS A 225 -3.39 -22.80 3.62
C LYS A 225 -3.53 -21.46 2.91
N PHE A 226 -3.45 -21.46 1.57
CA PHE A 226 -3.55 -20.25 0.77
C PHE A 226 -4.98 -19.72 0.81
N LEU A 227 -5.97 -20.59 0.61
CA LEU A 227 -7.38 -20.22 0.69
C LEU A 227 -7.76 -19.63 2.06
N VAL A 228 -7.31 -20.27 3.16
CA VAL A 228 -7.54 -19.70 4.51
C VAL A 228 -6.80 -18.38 4.69
N LYS A 229 -5.56 -18.24 4.21
CA LYS A 229 -4.82 -16.96 4.24
C LYS A 229 -5.58 -15.84 3.50
N MET A 230 -6.20 -16.15 2.36
CA MET A 230 -7.01 -15.18 1.61
C MET A 230 -8.29 -14.79 2.35
N LEU A 231 -8.94 -15.74 3.06
CA LEU A 231 -10.07 -15.42 3.93
C LEU A 231 -9.66 -14.55 5.13
N VAL A 232 -8.53 -14.86 5.75
CA VAL A 232 -7.96 -14.03 6.83
C VAL A 232 -7.68 -12.62 6.34
N LEU A 233 -7.10 -12.46 5.13
CA LEU A 233 -6.89 -11.16 4.50
C LEU A 233 -8.21 -10.41 4.28
N LEU A 234 -9.27 -11.09 3.82
CA LEU A 234 -10.59 -10.49 3.69
C LEU A 234 -11.12 -10.00 5.04
N VAL A 235 -10.96 -10.79 6.12
CA VAL A 235 -11.34 -10.36 7.48
C VAL A 235 -10.57 -9.12 7.92
N ILE A 236 -9.26 -9.04 7.64
CA ILE A 236 -8.44 -7.84 7.93
C ILE A 236 -9.03 -6.61 7.22
N ILE A 237 -9.33 -6.72 5.92
CA ILE A 237 -9.86 -5.61 5.12
C ILE A 237 -11.24 -5.16 5.62
N VAL A 238 -12.15 -6.11 5.86
CA VAL A 238 -13.51 -5.84 6.34
C VAL A 238 -13.49 -5.23 7.74
N ASN A 239 -12.71 -5.82 8.66
CA ASN A 239 -12.57 -5.32 10.03
C ASN A 239 -11.91 -3.94 10.08
N GLY A 240 -10.85 -3.72 9.29
CA GLY A 240 -10.18 -2.42 9.19
C GLY A 240 -11.10 -1.34 8.65
N THR A 241 -11.91 -1.65 7.63
CA THR A 241 -12.92 -0.73 7.08
C THR A 241 -13.99 -0.42 8.14
N PHE A 242 -14.46 -1.45 8.85
CA PHE A 242 -15.44 -1.30 9.92
C PHE A 242 -14.95 -0.37 11.05
N LEU A 243 -13.72 -0.60 11.52
CA LEU A 243 -13.09 0.19 12.57
C LEU A 243 -12.89 1.64 12.14
N ASN A 244 -12.29 1.87 10.97
CA ASN A 244 -11.90 3.21 10.52
C ASN A 244 -13.07 4.07 10.05
N TYR A 245 -14.09 3.47 9.41
CA TYR A 245 -15.22 4.23 8.87
C TYR A 245 -16.38 4.40 9.88
N PHE A 246 -16.67 3.37 10.70
CA PHE A 246 -17.86 3.40 11.57
C PHE A 246 -17.55 3.66 13.04
N ILE A 247 -16.43 3.16 13.56
CA ILE A 247 -16.11 3.24 15.00
C ILE A 247 -15.24 4.45 15.31
N ALA A 248 -14.09 4.61 14.62
CA ALA A 248 -13.12 5.66 14.91
C ALA A 248 -13.72 7.08 14.87
N PRO A 249 -14.57 7.46 13.90
CA PRO A 249 -15.17 8.80 13.89
C PRO A 249 -16.11 9.07 15.07
N ARG A 250 -16.66 8.02 15.72
CA ARG A 250 -17.48 8.17 16.93
C ARG A 250 -16.64 8.38 18.18
N LEU A 251 -15.41 7.88 18.19
CA LEU A 251 -14.48 7.99 19.33
C LEU A 251 -13.70 9.31 19.29
N VAL A 252 -13.28 9.78 18.12
CA VAL A 252 -12.51 11.04 17.98
C VAL A 252 -13.35 12.28 18.31
N LYS A 253 -14.68 12.24 18.09
CA LYS A 253 -15.59 13.32 18.48
C LYS A 253 -15.56 13.67 19.97
N ILE A 254 -14.98 12.82 20.82
CA ILE A 254 -14.81 13.03 22.27
C ILE A 254 -13.61 13.94 22.57
N SER A 255 -12.57 13.95 21.72
CA SER A 255 -11.33 14.70 21.95
C SER A 255 -11.47 16.21 21.67
N PHE A 256 -12.54 16.65 21.03
CA PHE A 256 -12.72 18.04 20.57
C PHE A 256 -13.78 18.83 21.35
N GLY A 257 -14.19 18.38 22.55
CA GLY A 257 -14.95 19.22 23.49
C GLY A 257 -16.34 19.67 23.03
N ALA A 258 -16.93 19.04 22.01
CA ALA A 258 -18.28 19.38 21.57
C ALA A 258 -19.31 18.85 22.58
N THR A 259 -20.00 19.76 23.27
CA THR A 259 -21.13 19.45 24.16
C THR A 259 -22.33 18.98 23.35
N HIS A 260 -22.54 17.67 23.28
CA HIS A 260 -23.73 17.09 22.66
C HIS A 260 -24.39 16.04 23.54
N ASP A 261 -25.72 16.03 23.46
CA ASP A 261 -26.64 15.20 24.23
C ASP A 261 -26.58 13.74 23.77
N HIS A 262 -25.59 13.00 24.27
CA HIS A 262 -25.44 11.58 23.95
C HIS A 262 -26.38 10.74 24.81
N LYS A 263 -27.24 9.92 24.16
CA LYS A 263 -27.93 8.81 24.83
C LYS A 263 -26.90 7.98 25.62
N THR A 264 -27.11 7.89 26.92
CA THR A 264 -26.28 7.15 27.87
C THR A 264 -26.06 5.72 27.37
N GLY A 265 -24.79 5.33 27.16
CA GLY A 265 -24.40 3.97 26.74
C GLY A 265 -23.93 3.77 25.28
N SER A 266 -24.19 4.73 24.38
CA SER A 266 -23.68 4.68 22.99
C SER A 266 -22.14 4.66 22.92
N LEU A 267 -21.48 5.43 23.78
CA LEU A 267 -20.02 5.49 23.91
C LEU A 267 -19.42 4.18 24.44
N ARG A 268 -20.09 3.54 25.41
CA ARG A 268 -19.68 2.23 25.93
C ARG A 268 -19.74 1.15 24.85
N ARG A 269 -20.73 1.21 23.96
CA ARG A 269 -20.86 0.29 22.83
C ARG A 269 -19.76 0.51 21.79
N ALA A 270 -19.45 1.76 21.45
CA ALA A 270 -18.35 2.09 20.53
C ALA A 270 -16.99 1.58 21.05
N ARG A 271 -16.71 1.79 22.34
CA ARG A 271 -15.50 1.26 22.99
C ARG A 271 -15.42 -0.27 22.94
N LYS A 272 -16.48 -0.98 23.31
CA LYS A 272 -16.54 -2.46 23.23
C LYS A 272 -16.25 -2.99 21.83
N LEU A 273 -16.86 -2.37 20.82
CA LEU A 273 -16.65 -2.73 19.42
C LEU A 273 -15.20 -2.43 18.97
N ALA A 274 -14.61 -1.34 19.45
CA ALA A 274 -13.21 -1.01 19.17
C ALA A 274 -12.24 -2.07 19.74
N PHE A 275 -12.45 -2.51 20.99
CA PHE A 275 -11.64 -3.57 21.60
C PHE A 275 -11.78 -4.91 20.85
N ALA A 276 -13.00 -5.29 20.46
CA ALA A 276 -13.22 -6.49 19.65
C ALA A 276 -12.51 -6.40 18.29
N SER A 277 -12.63 -5.25 17.61
CA SER A 277 -12.02 -5.03 16.29
C SER A 277 -10.49 -5.07 16.37
N GLY A 278 -9.88 -4.50 17.42
CA GLY A 278 -8.44 -4.60 17.66
C GLY A 278 -7.98 -6.04 17.89
N ALA A 279 -8.74 -6.84 18.65
CA ALA A 279 -8.42 -8.25 18.86
C ALA A 279 -8.54 -9.09 17.57
N ILE A 280 -9.58 -8.83 16.76
CA ILE A 280 -9.75 -9.46 15.43
C ILE A 280 -8.57 -9.10 14.53
N SER A 281 -8.16 -7.83 14.50
CA SER A 281 -7.00 -7.35 13.74
C SER A 281 -5.75 -8.14 14.12
N LEU A 282 -5.38 -8.12 15.42
CA LEU A 282 -4.18 -8.77 15.93
C LEU A 282 -4.12 -10.25 15.57
N VAL A 283 -5.17 -11.03 15.88
CA VAL A 283 -5.21 -12.46 15.57
C VAL A 283 -5.14 -12.72 14.07
N SER A 284 -5.80 -11.91 13.25
CA SER A 284 -5.82 -12.09 11.80
C SER A 284 -4.43 -11.82 11.19
N TRP A 285 -3.74 -10.78 11.64
CA TRP A 285 -2.38 -10.49 11.17
C TRP A 285 -1.39 -11.60 11.54
N PHE A 286 -1.42 -12.09 12.78
CA PHE A 286 -0.58 -13.22 13.20
C PHE A 286 -0.96 -14.51 12.46
N SER A 287 -2.24 -14.77 12.23
CA SER A 287 -2.70 -15.95 11.47
C SER A 287 -2.21 -15.91 10.02
N ALA A 288 -2.34 -14.75 9.35
CA ALA A 288 -1.86 -14.57 7.97
C ALA A 288 -0.33 -14.73 7.87
N PHE A 289 0.40 -14.21 8.86
CA PHE A 289 1.85 -14.35 8.97
C PHE A 289 2.26 -15.83 9.14
N THR A 290 1.67 -16.51 10.13
CA THR A 290 1.97 -17.92 10.41
C THR A 290 1.64 -18.81 9.21
N LEU A 291 0.46 -18.66 8.59
CA LEU A 291 0.10 -19.41 7.39
C LEU A 291 1.06 -19.14 6.21
N GLY A 292 1.61 -17.93 6.12
CA GLY A 292 2.61 -17.55 5.12
C GLY A 292 3.99 -18.18 5.34
N MET A 293 4.39 -18.42 6.59
CA MET A 293 5.67 -19.05 6.94
C MET A 293 5.65 -20.57 6.80
N LEU A 294 4.47 -21.20 6.83
CA LEU A 294 4.35 -22.65 6.70
C LEU A 294 4.67 -23.08 5.26
N HIS A 295 5.72 -23.89 5.12
CA HIS A 295 6.07 -24.50 3.83
C HIS A 295 4.94 -25.40 3.32
N SER A 296 4.42 -26.28 4.17
CA SER A 296 3.26 -27.12 3.88
C SER A 296 2.33 -27.21 5.10
N SER A 297 1.07 -27.61 4.89
CA SER A 297 0.14 -27.87 5.98
C SER A 297 -0.49 -29.24 5.77
N PRO A 298 -0.43 -30.14 6.76
CA PRO A 298 -1.13 -31.43 6.69
C PRO A 298 -2.65 -31.28 6.92
N PHE A 299 -3.10 -30.09 7.31
CA PHE A 299 -4.48 -29.83 7.69
C PHE A 299 -5.33 -29.47 6.47
N SER A 300 -6.56 -30.00 6.45
CA SER A 300 -7.56 -29.65 5.45
C SER A 300 -8.07 -28.21 5.65
N PHE A 301 -8.69 -27.67 4.60
CA PHE A 301 -9.26 -26.32 4.62
C PHE A 301 -10.24 -26.10 5.78
N PRO A 302 -11.22 -26.98 6.05
CA PRO A 302 -12.15 -26.81 7.17
C PRO A 302 -11.45 -26.77 8.53
N THR A 303 -10.40 -27.58 8.71
CA THR A 303 -9.64 -27.65 9.98
C THR A 303 -8.88 -26.35 10.22
N LEU A 304 -8.17 -25.84 9.21
CA LEU A 304 -7.45 -24.56 9.32
C LEU A 304 -8.40 -23.39 9.56
N LEU A 305 -9.53 -23.35 8.86
CA LEU A 305 -10.55 -22.33 9.06
C LEU A 305 -11.18 -22.42 10.47
N GLY A 306 -11.44 -23.64 10.95
CA GLY A 306 -11.96 -23.88 12.30
C GLY A 306 -10.99 -23.39 13.39
N ILE A 307 -9.69 -23.67 13.25
CA ILE A 307 -8.66 -23.16 14.16
C ILE A 307 -8.68 -21.62 14.18
N TYR A 308 -8.72 -20.98 13.01
CA TYR A 308 -8.77 -19.52 12.92
C TYR A 308 -10.02 -18.92 13.59
N ILE A 309 -11.21 -19.51 13.36
CA ILE A 309 -12.46 -19.06 13.99
C ILE A 309 -12.41 -19.20 15.51
N LEU A 310 -11.84 -20.31 16.03
CA LEU A 310 -11.65 -20.51 17.46
C LEU A 310 -10.72 -19.46 18.07
N LEU A 311 -9.60 -19.15 17.40
CA LEU A 311 -8.68 -18.10 17.82
C LEU A 311 -9.36 -16.72 17.85
N LEU A 312 -10.17 -16.40 16.83
CA LEU A 312 -10.95 -15.16 16.82
C LEU A 312 -11.94 -15.10 17.99
N ALA A 313 -12.69 -16.19 18.25
CA ALA A 313 -13.65 -16.26 19.34
C ALA A 313 -12.96 -16.07 20.71
N ALA A 314 -11.82 -16.73 20.93
CA ALA A 314 -11.03 -16.60 22.14
C ALA A 314 -10.48 -15.17 22.33
N ALA A 315 -9.98 -14.54 21.26
CA ALA A 315 -9.45 -13.19 21.33
C ALA A 315 -10.55 -12.15 21.55
N VAL A 316 -11.70 -12.29 20.90
CA VAL A 316 -12.86 -11.40 21.12
C VAL A 316 -13.35 -11.54 22.56
N THR A 317 -13.56 -12.75 23.08
CA THR A 317 -14.01 -12.94 24.47
C THR A 317 -13.02 -12.34 25.48
N THR A 318 -11.73 -12.56 25.27
CA THR A 318 -10.65 -11.96 26.09
C THR A 318 -10.67 -10.43 26.01
N SER A 319 -10.83 -9.85 24.82
CA SER A 319 -10.90 -8.39 24.64
C SER A 319 -12.07 -7.76 25.41
N GLN A 320 -13.22 -8.45 25.46
CA GLN A 320 -14.40 -7.98 26.20
C GLN A 320 -14.21 -8.08 27.71
N PHE A 321 -13.41 -9.04 28.18
CA PHE A 321 -13.03 -9.13 29.59
C PHE A 321 -12.11 -7.97 30.00
N VAL A 322 -11.10 -7.68 29.17
CA VAL A 322 -10.16 -6.56 29.37
C VAL A 322 -10.89 -5.20 29.36
N GLU A 323 -11.81 -4.99 28.41
CA GLU A 323 -12.61 -3.75 28.32
C GLU A 323 -13.42 -3.46 29.59
N ARG A 324 -13.87 -4.50 30.29
CA ARG A 324 -14.64 -4.38 31.53
C ARG A 324 -13.77 -4.04 32.74
N HIS A 325 -12.48 -4.36 32.71
CA HIS A 325 -11.54 -4.17 33.84
C HIS A 325 -10.27 -3.40 33.44
N PRO A 326 -10.38 -2.15 32.94
CA PRO A 326 -9.24 -1.41 32.41
C PRO A 326 -8.15 -1.10 33.46
N GLN A 327 -8.51 -1.06 34.76
CA GLN A 327 -7.59 -0.74 35.86
C GLN A 327 -6.66 -1.90 36.28
N LYS A 328 -6.97 -3.16 35.95
CA LYS A 328 -6.17 -4.33 36.37
C LYS A 328 -4.92 -4.57 35.51
N PHE A 329 -4.80 -3.91 34.36
CA PHE A 329 -3.67 -4.05 33.42
C PHE A 329 -2.84 -2.76 33.36
N VAL A 330 -2.82 -2.01 34.47
CA VAL A 330 -2.06 -0.77 34.66
C VAL A 330 -0.94 -1.07 35.66
N HIS A 331 0.03 -1.86 35.23
CA HIS A 331 1.38 -1.88 35.81
C HIS A 331 2.36 -2.28 34.73
#